data_AF-A0A397TF79-F1
#
_entry.id   AF-A0A397TF79-F1
#
_cell.length_a   1.000
_cell.length_b   1.000
_cell.length_c   1.000
_cell.angle_alpha   90.00
_cell.angle_beta   90.00
_cell.angle_gamma   90.00
#
_symmetry.space_group_name_H-M   'P 1'
#
loop_
_entity.id
_entity.type
_entity.pdbx_description
1 polymer ?
#
loop_
_entity_poly.entity_id
_entity_poly.type
_entity_poly.pdbx_seq_one_letter_code
_entity_poly.pdbx_strand_id
1 'polypeptide(L)'
;MKVGMIHLSVRKCAGCNTRAVFNIVGSDKGKFCAKHRQPEMIDIQTKLCKYTGCQKKALFAVEGSPRTFCGLHNQNGMINVASRKCAHLGCYTRPYFNILGKIQGQCCTRHKTADMVNVVNRRCEKAGCMTIPSFNLLGERSACFCEAHQNPEMVNIIGPKCNNISCQKTALYGIPGYKMSRCFTHKGKGIIAQSLHLCMISDCKKPATYGLSNPTRYKNHSTEDMIDLVQKMCSNCGLPNILIQDNKCTDCNTYAKVKVRVRLAKQLQVKNILEENNIPYEAYDSIVDNQGCSKKRPDFVIDASTHKVVLEVDEYQHKKGEYNCEVKRM
;
A
#
# COMPACT_ATOMS: atom_id res chain seq x y z
N MET A 1 52.85 18.93 1.22
CA MET A 1 52.72 18.80 -0.25
C MET A 1 51.89 17.56 -0.54
N LYS A 2 50.67 17.69 -1.08
CA LYS A 2 49.84 16.53 -1.49
C LYS A 2 50.05 16.31 -2.99
N VAL A 3 50.71 15.21 -3.32
CA VAL A 3 50.98 14.73 -4.67
C VAL A 3 49.67 14.23 -5.30
N GLY A 4 49.38 14.69 -6.52
CA GLY A 4 48.53 13.96 -7.47
C GLY A 4 47.01 14.15 -7.37
N MET A 5 46.48 15.36 -7.57
CA MET A 5 45.11 15.50 -8.09
C MET A 5 45.19 15.61 -9.61
N ILE A 6 44.96 14.50 -10.31
CA ILE A 6 44.80 14.49 -11.77
C ILE A 6 43.46 15.18 -12.06
N HIS A 7 43.51 16.39 -12.63
CA HIS A 7 42.32 17.04 -13.18
C HIS A 7 41.89 16.27 -14.44
N LEU A 8 41.06 15.24 -14.27
CA LEU A 8 40.40 14.58 -15.40
C LEU A 8 39.51 15.63 -16.08
N SER A 9 39.89 16.05 -17.28
CA SER A 9 39.12 17.00 -18.08
C SER A 9 37.71 16.46 -18.28
N VAL A 10 36.72 17.14 -17.70
CA VAL A 10 35.32 16.71 -17.80
C VAL A 10 34.85 16.93 -19.24
N ARG A 11 34.51 15.84 -19.93
CA ARG A 11 34.04 15.90 -21.32
C ARG A 11 32.74 16.70 -21.40
N LYS A 12 32.72 17.70 -22.27
CA LYS A 12 31.56 18.57 -22.51
C LYS A 12 30.62 17.95 -23.54
N CYS A 13 29.35 18.32 -23.44
CA CYS A 13 28.30 17.92 -24.37
C CYS A 13 28.54 18.53 -25.75
N ALA A 14 28.27 17.77 -26.82
CA ALA A 14 28.44 18.24 -28.19
C ALA A 14 27.61 19.51 -28.52
N GLY A 15 26.50 19.75 -27.81
CA GLY A 15 25.64 20.93 -27.98
C GLY A 15 25.70 22.00 -26.88
N CYS A 16 26.52 21.86 -25.82
CA CYS A 16 26.66 22.90 -24.79
C CYS A 16 27.83 22.64 -23.81
N ASN A 17 28.10 23.61 -22.93
CA ASN A 17 29.15 23.51 -21.91
C ASN A 17 28.84 22.59 -20.71
N THR A 18 27.72 21.87 -20.71
CA THR A 18 27.40 20.93 -19.61
C THR A 18 28.15 19.61 -19.78
N ARG A 19 28.40 18.90 -18.66
CA ARG A 19 29.08 17.60 -18.66
C ARG A 19 28.31 16.58 -19.51
N ALA A 20 29.04 15.91 -20.41
CA ALA A 20 28.53 14.81 -21.20
C ALA A 20 28.57 13.50 -20.41
N VAL A 21 27.40 12.91 -20.18
CA VAL A 21 27.23 11.62 -19.47
C VAL A 21 26.38 10.62 -20.24
N PHE A 22 25.65 11.08 -21.27
CA PHE A 22 24.77 10.24 -22.08
C PHE A 22 25.45 9.81 -23.37
N ASN A 23 25.25 8.55 -23.74
CA ASN A 23 25.61 7.99 -25.04
C ASN A 23 24.83 6.69 -25.30
N ILE A 24 25.01 6.08 -26.48
CA ILE A 24 24.44 4.76 -26.79
C ILE A 24 25.06 3.65 -25.92
N VAL A 25 24.33 2.55 -25.77
CA VAL A 25 24.78 1.36 -25.04
C VAL A 25 26.10 0.85 -25.64
N GLY A 26 27.06 0.49 -24.79
CA GLY A 26 28.39 0.00 -25.21
C GLY A 26 29.45 1.08 -25.44
N SER A 27 29.08 2.37 -25.42
CA SER A 27 30.05 3.46 -25.47
C SER A 27 30.81 3.63 -24.16
N ASP A 28 32.11 3.92 -24.25
CA ASP A 28 33.01 4.16 -23.10
C ASP A 28 32.99 5.63 -22.61
N LYS A 29 32.54 6.56 -23.46
CA LYS A 29 32.60 8.02 -23.21
C LYS A 29 31.27 8.70 -23.49
N GLY A 30 30.86 9.60 -22.59
CA GLY A 30 29.64 10.38 -22.73
C GLY A 30 29.80 11.42 -23.84
N LYS A 31 28.77 11.60 -24.68
CA LYS A 31 28.76 12.58 -25.78
C LYS A 31 27.75 13.71 -25.57
N PHE A 32 26.65 13.41 -24.87
CA PHE A 32 25.55 14.35 -24.66
C PHE A 32 25.24 14.55 -23.17
N CYS A 33 24.61 15.69 -22.85
CA CYS A 33 24.02 15.94 -21.55
C CYS A 33 22.54 15.51 -21.52
N ALA A 34 21.91 15.55 -20.35
CA ALA A 34 20.51 15.15 -20.20
C ALA A 34 19.54 15.90 -21.11
N LYS A 35 19.84 17.17 -21.45
CA LYS A 35 19.00 18.00 -22.34
C LYS A 35 19.18 17.69 -23.83
N HIS A 36 20.37 17.21 -24.22
CA HIS A 36 20.72 16.95 -25.62
C HIS A 36 20.82 15.45 -25.94
N ARG A 37 20.34 14.58 -25.03
CA ARG A 37 20.31 13.14 -25.27
C ARG A 37 19.15 12.81 -26.21
N GLN A 38 19.36 11.83 -27.09
CA GLN A 38 18.27 11.19 -27.81
C GLN A 38 17.60 10.12 -26.94
N PRO A 39 16.34 9.72 -27.21
CA PRO A 39 15.59 8.76 -26.39
C PRO A 39 16.31 7.43 -26.13
N GLU A 40 17.10 6.95 -27.08
CA GLU A 40 17.88 5.70 -27.03
C GLU A 40 19.22 5.82 -26.25
N MET A 41 19.61 7.03 -25.86
CA MET A 41 20.88 7.26 -25.15
C MET A 41 20.72 7.07 -23.64
N ILE A 42 21.62 6.31 -23.05
CA ILE A 42 21.68 6.00 -21.62
C ILE A 42 22.77 6.82 -20.93
N ASP A 43 22.61 7.05 -19.63
CA ASP A 43 23.69 7.57 -18.78
C ASP A 43 24.71 6.44 -18.56
N ILE A 44 25.86 6.53 -19.23
CA ILE A 44 26.92 5.51 -19.18
C ILE A 44 27.84 5.67 -17.97
N GLN A 45 27.78 6.80 -17.27
CA GLN A 45 28.64 7.07 -16.10
C GLN A 45 27.98 6.64 -14.79
N THR A 46 26.65 6.64 -14.75
CA THR A 46 25.90 6.18 -13.59
C THR A 46 25.95 4.66 -13.48
N LYS A 47 26.57 4.14 -12.41
CA LYS A 47 26.46 2.72 -12.06
C LYS A 47 24.99 2.33 -11.82
N LEU A 48 24.45 1.52 -12.72
CA LEU A 48 23.09 0.99 -12.66
C LEU A 48 23.01 -0.26 -11.78
N CYS A 49 21.79 -0.62 -11.41
CA CYS A 49 21.47 -1.84 -10.72
C CYS A 49 21.89 -3.05 -11.55
N LYS A 50 22.56 -4.04 -10.93
CA LYS A 50 22.96 -5.28 -11.58
C LYS A 50 21.79 -6.19 -11.98
N TYR A 51 20.60 -5.95 -11.45
CA TYR A 51 19.43 -6.75 -11.80
C TYR A 51 19.05 -6.53 -13.27
N THR A 52 18.87 -7.62 -14.01
CA THR A 52 18.60 -7.62 -15.46
C THR A 52 17.43 -6.71 -15.81
N GLY A 53 17.64 -5.79 -16.76
CA GLY A 53 16.63 -4.82 -17.21
C GLY A 53 16.37 -3.64 -16.27
N CYS A 54 17.06 -3.53 -15.13
CA CYS A 54 16.83 -2.45 -14.17
C CYS A 54 17.65 -1.19 -14.50
N GLN A 55 16.97 -0.12 -14.94
CA GLN A 55 17.60 1.18 -15.23
C GLN A 55 17.73 2.10 -14.00
N LYS A 56 17.50 1.58 -12.79
CA LYS A 56 17.64 2.37 -11.56
C LYS A 56 19.10 2.41 -11.13
N LYS A 57 19.54 3.56 -10.62
CA LYS A 57 20.87 3.75 -10.04
C LYS A 57 21.12 2.73 -8.91
N ALA A 58 22.30 2.10 -8.94
CA ALA A 58 22.76 1.29 -7.82
C ALA A 58 23.10 2.19 -6.63
N LEU A 59 22.58 1.86 -5.46
CA LEU A 59 22.77 2.57 -4.19
C LEU A 59 23.16 1.61 -3.05
N PHE A 60 22.77 0.34 -3.14
CA PHE A 60 22.88 -0.67 -2.10
C PHE A 60 23.96 -1.70 -2.41
N ALA A 61 24.64 -2.17 -1.38
CA ALA A 61 25.58 -3.28 -1.39
C ALA A 61 25.82 -3.80 0.03
N VAL A 62 26.56 -4.90 0.15
CA VAL A 62 27.13 -5.34 1.43
C VAL A 62 28.13 -4.29 1.93
N GLU A 63 28.32 -4.20 3.24
CA GLU A 63 29.32 -3.31 3.83
C GLU A 63 30.72 -3.52 3.22
N GLY A 64 31.43 -2.42 2.99
CA GLY A 64 32.76 -2.42 2.34
C GLY A 64 32.74 -2.65 0.83
N SER A 65 31.61 -3.06 0.25
CA SER A 65 31.50 -3.36 -1.18
C SER A 65 31.02 -2.16 -2.01
N PRO A 66 31.39 -2.09 -3.31
CA PRO A 66 30.86 -1.07 -4.21
C PRO A 66 29.35 -1.25 -4.41
N ARG A 67 28.61 -0.14 -4.59
CA ARG A 67 27.17 -0.17 -4.88
C ARG A 67 26.84 -1.04 -6.10
N THR A 68 25.90 -1.98 -5.95
CA THR A 68 25.53 -2.97 -6.97
C THR A 68 24.04 -3.00 -7.28
N PHE A 69 23.16 -2.74 -6.30
CA PHE A 69 21.72 -2.87 -6.46
C PHE A 69 20.98 -1.56 -6.15
N CYS A 70 19.78 -1.39 -6.74
CA CYS A 70 18.88 -0.30 -6.39
C CYS A 70 18.06 -0.66 -5.14
N GLY A 71 17.31 0.29 -4.59
CA GLY A 71 16.53 0.07 -3.37
C GLY A 71 15.35 -0.91 -3.49
N LEU A 72 14.94 -1.28 -4.70
CA LEU A 72 13.92 -2.33 -4.90
C LEU A 72 14.52 -3.73 -5.05
N HIS A 73 15.77 -3.83 -5.51
CA HIS A 73 16.46 -5.09 -5.75
C HIS A 73 17.57 -5.31 -4.72
N ASN A 74 17.49 -4.64 -3.57
CA ASN A 74 18.39 -4.93 -2.47
C ASN A 74 17.98 -6.26 -1.83
N GLN A 75 18.98 -7.00 -1.34
CA GLN A 75 18.77 -8.24 -0.62
C GLN A 75 18.93 -7.98 0.88
N ASN A 76 18.50 -8.94 1.70
CA ASN A 76 18.72 -8.89 3.15
C ASN A 76 20.22 -8.70 3.45
N GLY A 77 20.52 -7.80 4.37
CA GLY A 77 21.89 -7.43 4.74
C GLY A 77 22.55 -6.37 3.85
N MET A 78 21.93 -5.95 2.74
CA MET A 78 22.47 -4.84 1.93
C MET A 78 22.09 -3.48 2.51
N ILE A 79 23.08 -2.58 2.55
CA ILE A 79 22.98 -1.21 3.09
C ILE A 79 23.17 -0.18 1.98
N ASN A 80 22.64 1.03 2.16
CA ASN A 80 22.87 2.13 1.23
C ASN A 80 24.29 2.68 1.42
N VAL A 81 25.23 2.22 0.58
CA VAL A 81 26.65 2.62 0.62
C VAL A 81 26.94 3.88 -0.20
N ALA A 82 25.98 4.32 -1.01
CA ALA A 82 26.15 5.49 -1.87
C ALA A 82 25.83 6.82 -1.17
N SER A 83 25.00 6.78 -0.12
CA SER A 83 24.58 7.95 0.63
C SER A 83 25.49 8.18 1.83
N ARG A 84 25.56 9.43 2.29
CA ARG A 84 26.20 9.73 3.58
C ARG A 84 25.51 8.92 4.68
N LYS A 85 26.31 8.27 5.52
CA LYS A 85 25.87 7.52 6.70
C LYS A 85 25.89 8.38 7.96
N CYS A 86 25.13 7.96 8.95
CA CYS A 86 25.17 8.56 10.29
C CYS A 86 26.58 8.43 10.88
N ALA A 87 26.98 9.42 11.68
CA ALA A 87 28.28 9.43 12.34
C ALA A 87 28.45 8.31 13.39
N HIS A 88 27.35 7.75 13.90
CA HIS A 88 27.40 6.62 14.82
C HIS A 88 27.91 5.35 14.11
N LEU A 89 28.85 4.65 14.74
CA LEU A 89 29.47 3.44 14.20
C LEU A 89 28.41 2.38 13.89
N GLY A 90 28.54 1.71 12.74
CA GLY A 90 27.56 0.71 12.28
C GLY A 90 26.20 1.24 11.85
N CYS A 91 25.98 2.56 11.82
CA CYS A 91 24.69 3.14 11.41
C CYS A 91 24.67 3.61 9.95
N TYR A 92 23.92 2.90 9.10
CA TYR A 92 23.80 3.20 7.66
C TYR A 92 22.59 4.04 7.27
N THR A 93 21.86 4.53 8.26
CA THR A 93 20.73 5.42 8.02
C THR A 93 21.24 6.81 7.62
N ARG A 94 20.50 7.46 6.71
CA ARG A 94 20.83 8.80 6.26
C ARG A 94 20.72 9.79 7.43
N PRO A 95 21.72 10.64 7.67
CA PRO A 95 21.65 11.62 8.73
C PRO A 95 20.87 12.86 8.31
N TYR A 96 20.05 13.36 9.22
CA TYR A 96 19.24 14.57 9.06
C TYR A 96 19.49 15.60 10.17
N PHE A 97 20.05 15.17 11.30
CA PHE A 97 20.17 15.96 12.51
C PHE A 97 21.60 16.43 12.73
N ASN A 98 21.76 17.67 13.17
CA ASN A 98 23.03 18.27 13.57
C ASN A 98 22.75 19.49 14.47
N ILE A 99 23.79 20.13 15.01
CA ILE A 99 23.68 21.40 15.72
C ILE A 99 23.21 22.53 14.80
N LEU A 100 22.60 23.55 15.40
CA LEU A 100 22.09 24.71 14.67
C LEU A 100 23.20 25.41 13.86
N GLY A 101 22.87 25.91 12.66
CA GLY A 101 23.81 26.57 11.76
C GLY A 101 24.60 25.63 10.84
N LYS A 102 24.63 24.32 11.10
CA LYS A 102 25.15 23.35 10.12
C LYS A 102 24.10 23.07 9.05
N ILE A 103 24.54 22.90 7.81
CA ILE A 103 23.67 22.59 6.65
C ILE A 103 23.61 21.10 6.31
N GLN A 104 24.47 20.29 6.92
CA GLN A 104 24.57 18.86 6.65
C GLN A 104 24.26 18.06 7.91
N GLY A 105 23.40 17.05 7.77
CA GLY A 105 23.12 16.11 8.86
C GLY A 105 24.35 15.30 9.25
N GLN A 106 24.50 15.06 10.55
CA GLN A 106 25.52 14.21 11.17
C GLN A 106 24.90 12.93 11.75
N CYS A 107 23.74 13.04 12.39
CA CYS A 107 23.06 11.93 13.04
C CYS A 107 21.69 11.63 12.42
N CYS A 108 21.25 10.38 12.54
CA CYS A 108 19.88 9.96 12.23
C CYS A 108 18.96 10.20 13.43
N THR A 109 17.64 10.04 13.25
CA THR A 109 16.66 10.22 14.32
C THR A 109 16.96 9.42 15.58
N ARG A 110 17.45 8.17 15.42
CA ARG A 110 17.81 7.29 16.55
C ARG A 110 19.05 7.72 17.33
N HIS A 111 19.98 8.45 16.70
CA HIS A 111 21.27 8.82 17.31
C HIS A 111 21.41 10.35 17.45
N LYS A 112 20.31 11.09 17.35
CA LYS A 112 20.33 12.53 17.62
C LYS A 112 20.40 12.74 19.13
N THR A 113 21.17 13.72 19.57
CA THR A 113 21.15 14.21 20.94
C THR A 113 20.02 15.25 21.11
N ALA A 114 19.75 15.68 22.35
CA ALA A 114 18.66 16.62 22.64
C ALA A 114 18.87 18.00 22.00
N ASP A 115 20.13 18.43 21.86
CA ASP A 115 20.57 19.68 21.25
C ASP A 115 20.59 19.66 19.71
N MET A 116 20.46 18.49 19.09
CA MET A 116 20.48 18.36 17.63
C MET A 116 19.10 18.62 17.01
N VAL A 117 19.11 19.45 15.96
CA VAL A 117 17.94 19.82 15.16
C VAL A 117 18.02 19.22 13.75
N ASN A 118 16.88 19.05 13.08
CA ASN A 118 16.88 18.65 11.67
C ASN A 118 17.45 19.80 10.82
N VAL A 119 18.59 19.58 10.18
CA VAL A 119 19.30 20.59 9.37
C VAL A 119 19.18 20.37 7.86
N VAL A 120 18.63 19.23 7.46
CA VAL A 120 18.53 18.83 6.05
C VAL A 120 17.15 19.15 5.48
N ASN A 121 16.09 18.92 6.25
CA ASN A 121 14.73 19.23 5.81
C ASN A 121 14.45 20.72 6.00
N ARG A 122 13.62 21.28 5.10
CA ARG A 122 13.10 22.64 5.23
C ARG A 122 12.40 22.81 6.58
N ARG A 123 12.57 23.98 7.18
CA ARG A 123 11.96 24.36 8.45
C ARG A 123 10.84 25.35 8.22
N CYS A 124 9.97 25.48 9.21
CA CYS A 124 8.99 26.54 9.26
C CYS A 124 9.67 27.91 9.13
N GLU A 125 9.07 28.82 8.36
CA GLU A 125 9.61 30.15 8.08
C GLU A 125 9.52 31.11 9.27
N LYS A 126 8.77 30.76 10.33
CA LYS A 126 8.79 31.51 11.59
C LYS A 126 10.18 31.44 12.23
N ALA A 127 10.77 32.60 12.50
CA ALA A 127 12.07 32.71 13.15
C ALA A 127 12.16 31.86 14.42
N GLY A 128 13.23 31.06 14.54
CA GLY A 128 13.47 30.16 15.67
C GLY A 128 12.69 28.83 15.65
N CYS A 129 11.76 28.63 14.71
CA CYS A 129 10.99 27.39 14.64
C CYS A 129 11.77 26.24 13.99
N MET A 130 11.85 25.09 14.66
CA MET A 130 12.58 23.90 14.18
C MET A 130 11.67 22.80 13.63
N THR A 131 10.36 23.04 13.56
CA THR A 131 9.40 22.06 13.06
C THR A 131 9.39 22.05 11.53
N ILE A 132 9.11 20.88 10.96
CA ILE A 132 8.94 20.72 9.52
C ILE A 132 7.59 21.37 9.14
N PRO A 133 7.56 22.24 8.12
CA PRO A 133 6.32 22.89 7.73
C PRO A 133 5.41 21.90 7.00
N SER A 134 4.11 22.06 7.22
CA SER A 134 3.06 21.30 6.53
C SER A 134 1.94 22.19 5.97
N PHE A 135 1.94 23.48 6.32
CA PHE A 135 0.92 24.46 5.99
C PHE A 135 1.43 25.48 4.97
N ASN A 136 0.56 25.83 4.03
CA ASN A 136 0.71 26.97 3.13
C ASN A 136 -0.67 27.34 2.53
N LEU A 137 -0.71 28.37 1.69
CA LEU A 137 -1.89 28.72 0.90
C LEU A 137 -2.26 27.58 -0.05
N LEU A 138 -3.56 27.49 -0.36
CA LEU A 138 -4.08 26.47 -1.26
C LEU A 138 -3.50 26.68 -2.68
N GLY A 139 -2.99 25.59 -3.27
CA GLY A 139 -2.39 25.62 -4.62
C GLY A 139 -0.87 25.73 -4.61
N GLU A 140 -0.27 26.09 -3.48
CA GLU A 140 1.18 26.15 -3.33
C GLU A 140 1.84 24.77 -3.41
N ARG A 141 3.05 24.73 -3.98
CA ARG A 141 3.79 23.48 -4.23
C ARG A 141 4.57 22.98 -3.02
N SER A 142 4.84 23.83 -2.03
CA SER A 142 5.67 23.50 -0.88
C SER A 142 5.19 24.20 0.38
N ALA A 143 5.27 23.51 1.52
CA ALA A 143 4.88 24.08 2.81
C ALA A 143 5.91 25.09 3.34
N CYS A 144 5.40 26.12 4.01
CA CYS A 144 6.21 27.21 4.58
C CYS A 144 6.03 27.31 6.09
N PHE A 145 4.87 26.95 6.64
CA PHE A 145 4.58 27.06 8.06
C PHE A 145 4.21 25.72 8.70
N CYS A 146 4.45 25.59 10.00
CA CYS A 146 3.94 24.47 10.79
C CYS A 146 2.57 24.79 11.35
N GLU A 147 1.90 23.81 11.94
CA GLU A 147 0.56 23.95 12.53
C GLU A 147 0.46 25.10 13.54
N ALA A 148 1.47 25.26 14.40
CA ALA A 148 1.52 26.33 15.40
C ALA A 148 1.75 27.74 14.83
N HIS A 149 2.19 27.86 13.57
CA HIS A 149 2.52 29.13 12.93
C HIS A 149 1.72 29.36 11.63
N GLN A 150 0.66 28.58 11.41
CA GLN A 150 -0.26 28.82 10.31
C GLN A 150 -1.09 30.08 10.58
N ASN A 151 -1.56 30.74 9.53
CA ASN A 151 -2.66 31.69 9.62
C ASN A 151 -3.98 31.01 9.21
N PRO A 152 -5.16 31.61 9.48
CA PRO A 152 -6.45 31.00 9.17
C PRO A 152 -6.71 30.69 7.68
N GLU A 153 -5.99 31.36 6.77
CA GLU A 153 -6.09 31.15 5.31
C GLU A 153 -5.25 29.96 4.82
N MET A 154 -4.25 29.54 5.60
CA MET A 154 -3.38 28.42 5.28
C MET A 154 -4.07 27.08 5.53
N VAL A 155 -3.72 26.11 4.69
CA VAL A 155 -4.20 24.73 4.80
C VAL A 155 -3.03 23.77 4.85
N ASN A 156 -3.22 22.59 5.42
CA ASN A 156 -2.22 21.53 5.36
C ASN A 156 -2.13 21.01 3.91
N ILE A 157 -0.98 21.22 3.26
CA ILE A 157 -0.75 20.82 1.86
C ILE A 157 0.08 19.54 1.72
N ILE A 158 0.58 18.99 2.84
CA ILE A 158 1.40 17.76 2.85
C ILE A 158 0.57 16.54 3.26
N GLY A 159 -0.35 16.71 4.21
CA GLY A 159 -1.21 15.66 4.74
C GLY A 159 -2.27 15.19 3.74
N PRO A 160 -2.86 14.00 3.94
CA PRO A 160 -3.94 13.53 3.10
C PRO A 160 -5.14 14.49 3.22
N LYS A 161 -5.76 14.82 2.09
CA LYS A 161 -6.95 15.68 2.06
C LYS A 161 -8.22 14.87 2.19
N CYS A 162 -9.23 15.45 2.84
CA CYS A 162 -10.57 14.89 2.81
C CYS A 162 -11.07 14.81 1.37
N ASN A 163 -11.56 13.65 0.95
CA ASN A 163 -12.07 13.41 -0.40
C ASN A 163 -13.51 13.93 -0.63
N ASN A 164 -14.09 14.64 0.34
CA ASN A 164 -15.38 15.28 0.13
C ASN A 164 -15.18 16.54 -0.74
N ILE A 165 -16.07 16.71 -1.72
CA ILE A 165 -16.05 17.86 -2.62
C ILE A 165 -16.12 19.14 -1.78
N SER A 166 -15.24 20.09 -2.10
CA SER A 166 -15.11 21.37 -1.39
C SER A 166 -14.59 21.31 0.06
N CYS A 167 -14.10 20.16 0.54
CA CYS A 167 -13.48 20.06 1.88
C CYS A 167 -11.95 20.16 1.82
N GLN A 168 -11.37 21.16 2.49
CA GLN A 168 -9.90 21.32 2.61
C GLN A 168 -9.32 20.79 3.93
N LYS A 169 -10.16 20.19 4.79
CA LYS A 169 -9.68 19.62 6.06
C LYS A 169 -8.81 18.39 5.80
N THR A 170 -7.81 18.20 6.65
CA THR A 170 -6.98 16.99 6.66
C THR A 170 -7.85 15.75 6.87
N ALA A 171 -7.64 14.73 6.06
CA ALA A 171 -8.23 13.42 6.27
C ALA A 171 -7.53 12.75 7.45
N LEU A 172 -8.28 12.50 8.53
CA LEU A 172 -7.79 11.82 9.72
C LEU A 172 -8.43 10.43 9.92
N TYR A 173 -9.47 10.16 9.14
CA TYR A 173 -10.32 8.99 9.25
C TYR A 173 -10.33 8.22 7.94
N GLY A 174 -10.35 6.90 8.00
CA GLY A 174 -10.37 6.03 6.83
C GLY A 174 -11.07 4.71 7.10
N ILE A 175 -11.26 3.97 6.02
CA ILE A 175 -11.81 2.62 6.05
C ILE A 175 -10.69 1.67 6.50
N PRO A 176 -10.92 0.74 7.45
CA PRO A 176 -9.87 -0.16 7.92
C PRO A 176 -9.21 -0.96 6.80
N GLY A 177 -7.87 -1.00 6.81
CA GLY A 177 -7.03 -1.52 5.73
C GLY A 177 -6.73 -0.51 4.60
N TYR A 178 -7.36 0.67 4.58
CA TYR A 178 -7.18 1.68 3.54
C TYR A 178 -6.61 2.99 4.09
N LYS A 179 -6.05 3.82 3.20
CA LYS A 179 -5.53 5.15 3.56
C LYS A 179 -6.67 6.07 4.05
N MET A 180 -6.34 6.96 4.99
CA MET A 180 -7.26 8.00 5.48
C MET A 180 -7.75 8.87 4.32
N SER A 181 -9.05 9.13 4.30
CA SER A 181 -9.72 9.84 3.21
C SER A 181 -10.82 10.81 3.67
N ARG A 182 -11.21 10.79 4.95
CA ARG A 182 -12.27 11.64 5.51
C ARG A 182 -11.75 12.46 6.69
N CYS A 183 -12.24 13.70 6.82
CA CYS A 183 -12.05 14.48 8.04
C CYS A 183 -13.12 14.12 9.08
N PHE A 184 -13.02 14.69 10.29
CA PHE A 184 -13.97 14.42 11.38
C PHE A 184 -15.43 14.70 11.01
N THR A 185 -15.71 15.79 10.30
CA THR A 185 -17.09 16.16 9.91
C THR A 185 -17.64 15.35 8.73
N HIS A 186 -16.78 14.63 8.01
CA HIS A 186 -17.15 13.80 6.86
C HIS A 186 -16.91 12.31 7.09
N LYS A 187 -16.65 11.89 8.34
CA LYS A 187 -16.54 10.47 8.67
C LYS A 187 -17.94 9.86 8.74
N GLY A 188 -18.15 8.78 8.00
CA GLY A 188 -19.34 7.94 8.12
C GLY A 188 -19.16 6.88 9.20
N LYS A 189 -20.26 6.19 9.55
CA LYS A 189 -20.22 5.03 10.47
C LYS A 189 -19.31 3.92 9.89
N GLY A 190 -18.38 3.39 10.68
CA GLY A 190 -17.40 2.36 10.27
C GLY A 190 -16.09 2.92 9.71
N ILE A 191 -15.98 4.25 9.58
CA ILE A 191 -14.72 4.94 9.29
C ILE A 191 -14.06 5.31 10.61
N ILE A 192 -12.83 4.85 10.82
CA ILE A 192 -12.11 5.00 12.09
C ILE A 192 -10.86 5.87 11.90
N ALA A 193 -10.34 6.39 13.02
CA ALA A 193 -8.98 6.92 13.06
C ALA A 193 -7.98 5.76 12.93
N GLN A 194 -6.76 6.04 12.46
CA GLN A 194 -5.71 5.02 12.27
C GLN A 194 -6.18 3.85 11.39
N SER A 195 -6.75 4.15 10.23
CA SER A 195 -7.37 3.15 9.37
C SER A 195 -6.43 2.07 8.81
N LEU A 196 -5.11 2.20 8.99
CA LEU A 196 -4.12 1.18 8.64
C LEU A 196 -3.64 0.36 9.85
N HIS A 197 -4.27 0.54 11.02
CA HIS A 197 -3.91 -0.21 12.22
C HIS A 197 -4.18 -1.71 12.00
N LEU A 198 -3.14 -2.50 12.24
CA LEU A 198 -3.16 -3.95 12.08
C LEU A 198 -3.48 -4.61 13.43
N CYS A 199 -3.82 -5.89 13.38
CA CYS A 199 -3.98 -6.68 14.58
C CYS A 199 -2.69 -6.64 15.44
N MET A 200 -2.85 -6.45 16.75
CA MET A 200 -1.74 -6.38 17.70
C MET A 200 -1.03 -7.72 17.95
N ILE A 201 -1.55 -8.84 17.44
CA ILE A 201 -0.84 -10.13 17.52
C ILE A 201 0.38 -10.06 16.60
N SER A 202 1.55 -10.44 17.12
CA SER A 202 2.78 -10.56 16.32
C SER A 202 2.51 -11.42 15.08
N ASP A 203 3.07 -11.02 13.94
CA ASP A 203 2.92 -11.69 12.63
C ASP A 203 1.54 -11.60 11.96
N CYS A 204 0.52 -11.06 12.63
CA CYS A 204 -0.77 -10.82 12.00
C CYS A 204 -0.77 -9.51 11.17
N LYS A 205 -0.86 -9.64 9.84
CA LYS A 205 -0.95 -8.48 8.92
C LYS A 205 -2.39 -8.10 8.54
N LYS A 206 -3.38 -8.69 9.21
CA LYS A 206 -4.81 -8.39 8.96
C LYS A 206 -5.21 -7.08 9.67
N PRO A 207 -6.17 -6.32 9.13
CA PRO A 207 -6.65 -5.11 9.77
C PRO A 207 -7.30 -5.45 11.12
N ALA A 208 -7.11 -4.57 12.10
CA ALA A 208 -7.83 -4.67 13.37
C ALA A 208 -9.28 -4.19 13.18
N THR A 209 -10.24 -5.04 13.55
CA THR A 209 -11.68 -4.75 13.47
C THR A 209 -12.41 -4.97 14.80
N TYR A 210 -11.83 -5.76 15.72
CA TYR A 210 -12.42 -6.12 17.02
C TYR A 210 -11.72 -5.45 18.19
N GLY A 211 -12.49 -5.16 19.24
CA GLY A 211 -11.99 -4.71 20.54
C GLY A 211 -13.09 -4.26 21.48
N LEU A 212 -12.71 -3.79 22.67
CA LEU A 212 -13.65 -3.27 23.67
C LEU A 212 -14.18 -1.87 23.31
N SER A 213 -13.26 -0.96 22.98
CA SER A 213 -13.56 0.42 22.59
C SER A 213 -12.86 0.85 21.32
N ASN A 214 -11.73 0.21 21.00
CA ASN A 214 -10.93 0.48 19.82
C ASN A 214 -10.57 -0.82 19.10
N PRO A 215 -10.51 -0.83 17.76
CA PRO A 215 -10.09 -1.99 16.99
C PRO A 215 -8.62 -2.31 17.24
N THR A 216 -8.36 -3.44 17.90
CA THR A 216 -7.02 -3.90 18.27
C THR A 216 -6.73 -5.33 17.78
N ARG A 217 -7.77 -6.12 17.52
CA ARG A 217 -7.66 -7.51 17.06
C ARG A 217 -8.35 -7.71 15.72
N TYR A 218 -7.87 -8.70 14.97
CA TYR A 218 -8.61 -9.27 13.85
C TYR A 218 -9.63 -10.30 14.38
N LYS A 219 -10.69 -10.62 13.62
CA LYS A 219 -11.77 -11.54 14.01
C LYS A 219 -11.28 -12.84 14.66
N ASN A 220 -10.28 -13.50 14.09
CA ASN A 220 -9.81 -14.78 14.61
C ASN A 220 -8.89 -14.65 15.82
N HIS A 221 -8.55 -13.42 16.23
CA HIS A 221 -7.73 -13.11 17.39
C HIS A 221 -8.50 -12.31 18.43
N SER A 222 -9.83 -12.20 18.32
CA SER A 222 -10.68 -11.56 19.31
C SER A 222 -10.99 -12.51 20.47
N THR A 223 -11.19 -11.94 21.66
CA THR A 223 -11.72 -12.64 22.83
C THR A 223 -13.24 -12.46 22.91
N GLU A 224 -13.94 -13.23 23.73
CA GLU A 224 -15.42 -13.21 23.83
C GLU A 224 -16.00 -11.84 24.23
N ASP A 225 -15.25 -11.06 25.01
CA ASP A 225 -15.61 -9.71 25.44
C ASP A 225 -15.43 -8.65 24.34
N MET A 226 -14.71 -8.97 23.26
CA MET A 226 -14.46 -8.03 22.16
C MET A 226 -15.58 -8.07 21.12
N ILE A 227 -16.05 -6.88 20.77
CA ILE A 227 -17.08 -6.71 19.73
C ILE A 227 -16.45 -6.26 18.41
N ASP A 228 -17.15 -6.52 17.31
CA ASP A 228 -16.81 -5.95 16.01
C ASP A 228 -17.18 -4.46 15.99
N LEU A 229 -16.18 -3.60 15.86
CA LEU A 229 -16.33 -2.15 15.87
C LEU A 229 -16.36 -1.56 14.46
N VAL A 230 -16.21 -2.39 13.42
CA VAL A 230 -15.93 -1.94 12.05
C VAL A 230 -16.87 -2.55 11.02
N GLN A 231 -17.00 -3.89 10.98
CA GLN A 231 -17.68 -4.55 9.88
C GLN A 231 -19.20 -4.35 9.97
N LYS A 232 -19.86 -4.42 8.83
CA LYS A 232 -21.31 -4.23 8.68
C LYS A 232 -21.85 -5.12 7.59
N MET A 233 -23.15 -5.37 7.63
CA MET A 233 -23.85 -6.14 6.60
C MET A 233 -23.83 -5.40 5.25
N CYS A 234 -23.28 -6.05 4.24
CA CYS A 234 -23.27 -5.51 2.88
C CYS A 234 -24.69 -5.47 2.30
N SER A 235 -25.07 -4.33 1.72
CA SER A 235 -26.39 -4.16 1.08
C SER A 235 -26.67 -5.10 -0.10
N ASN A 236 -25.64 -5.72 -0.69
CA ASN A 236 -25.76 -6.58 -1.86
C ASN A 236 -25.67 -8.08 -1.53
N CYS A 237 -24.66 -8.50 -0.74
CA CYS A 237 -24.50 -9.92 -0.39
C CYS A 237 -25.00 -10.28 1.01
N GLY A 238 -25.39 -9.30 1.83
CA GLY A 238 -25.84 -9.53 3.21
C GLY A 238 -24.74 -9.95 4.18
N LEU A 239 -23.50 -10.16 3.74
CA LEU A 239 -22.42 -10.64 4.61
C LEU A 239 -21.76 -9.49 5.42
N PRO A 240 -21.34 -9.75 6.67
CA PRO A 240 -20.59 -8.77 7.47
C PRO A 240 -19.22 -8.53 6.85
N ASN A 241 -18.95 -7.29 6.44
CA ASN A 241 -17.69 -6.90 5.82
C ASN A 241 -17.37 -5.42 6.05
N ILE A 242 -16.15 -5.02 5.74
CA ILE A 242 -15.74 -3.61 5.71
C ILE A 242 -16.37 -3.00 4.45
N LEU A 243 -17.36 -2.13 4.66
CA LEU A 243 -18.10 -1.51 3.56
C LEU A 243 -17.33 -0.30 3.01
N ILE A 244 -17.40 -0.15 1.69
CA ILE A 244 -16.76 0.95 0.98
C ILE A 244 -17.78 1.97 0.49
N GLN A 245 -18.09 2.00 -0.81
CA GLN A 245 -19.08 2.90 -1.39
C GLN A 245 -20.47 2.23 -1.39
N ASP A 246 -21.53 3.03 -1.25
CA ASP A 246 -22.94 2.60 -1.35
C ASP A 246 -23.33 1.45 -0.40
N ASN A 247 -22.70 1.37 0.77
CA ASN A 247 -22.87 0.29 1.76
C ASN A 247 -22.58 -1.11 1.19
N LYS A 248 -21.68 -1.22 0.20
CA LYS A 248 -21.25 -2.49 -0.40
C LYS A 248 -19.83 -2.86 0.05
N CYS A 249 -19.58 -4.16 0.22
CA CYS A 249 -18.22 -4.66 0.46
C CYS A 249 -17.34 -4.47 -0.78
N THR A 250 -16.03 -4.62 -0.64
CA THR A 250 -15.08 -4.47 -1.75
C THR A 250 -15.45 -5.34 -2.94
N ASP A 251 -15.81 -6.60 -2.72
CA ASP A 251 -16.22 -7.49 -3.81
C ASP A 251 -17.54 -7.00 -4.43
N CYS A 252 -18.57 -6.70 -3.65
CA CYS A 252 -19.83 -6.24 -4.24
C CYS A 252 -19.72 -4.88 -4.96
N ASN A 253 -18.79 -4.01 -4.55
CA ASN A 253 -18.63 -2.69 -5.14
C ASN A 253 -17.71 -2.68 -6.37
N THR A 254 -16.62 -3.46 -6.36
CA THR A 254 -15.71 -3.54 -7.51
C THR A 254 -16.42 -4.17 -8.71
N TYR A 255 -17.31 -5.13 -8.43
CA TYR A 255 -18.10 -5.83 -9.43
C TYR A 255 -19.39 -5.08 -9.78
N ALA A 256 -19.72 -3.97 -9.12
CA ALA A 256 -20.84 -3.11 -9.52
C ALA A 256 -20.54 -2.26 -10.76
N LYS A 257 -19.26 -2.06 -11.11
CA LYS A 257 -18.86 -1.32 -12.33
C LYS A 257 -18.93 -2.15 -13.61
N VAL A 258 -19.05 -3.47 -13.49
CA VAL A 258 -19.20 -4.35 -14.65
C VAL A 258 -20.40 -5.24 -14.38
N LYS A 259 -21.49 -5.11 -15.15
CA LYS A 259 -22.59 -6.10 -15.16
C LYS A 259 -22.09 -7.45 -15.69
N VAL A 260 -21.17 -8.10 -14.98
CA VAL A 260 -20.71 -9.46 -15.25
C VAL A 260 -21.28 -10.32 -14.14
N ARG A 261 -22.30 -11.10 -14.49
CA ARG A 261 -22.72 -12.25 -13.70
C ARG A 261 -21.51 -13.16 -13.58
N VAL A 262 -20.83 -13.14 -12.43
CA VAL A 262 -19.78 -14.11 -12.14
C VAL A 262 -20.49 -15.43 -11.89
N ARG A 263 -20.36 -16.35 -12.85
CA ARG A 263 -20.92 -17.70 -12.81
C ARG A 263 -20.36 -18.43 -11.57
N LEU A 264 -21.22 -19.09 -10.77
CA LEU A 264 -20.85 -19.97 -9.64
C LEU A 264 -20.23 -19.27 -8.40
N ALA A 265 -20.36 -17.95 -8.27
CA ALA A 265 -19.71 -17.21 -7.18
C ALA A 265 -20.23 -17.61 -5.79
N LYS A 266 -21.54 -17.89 -5.66
CA LYS A 266 -22.11 -18.34 -4.38
C LYS A 266 -21.75 -19.80 -4.11
N GLN A 267 -21.76 -20.63 -5.15
CA GLN A 267 -21.37 -22.03 -5.06
C GLN A 267 -19.91 -22.21 -4.60
N LEU A 268 -18.98 -21.39 -5.11
CA LEU A 268 -17.58 -21.40 -4.66
C LEU A 268 -17.42 -21.01 -3.18
N GLN A 269 -18.24 -20.09 -2.68
CA GLN A 269 -18.22 -19.74 -1.25
C GLN A 269 -18.73 -20.89 -0.39
N VAL A 270 -19.83 -21.54 -0.80
CA VAL A 270 -20.36 -22.71 -0.11
C VAL A 270 -19.35 -23.85 -0.10
N LYS A 271 -18.66 -24.08 -1.23
CA LYS A 271 -17.56 -25.05 -1.31
C LYS A 271 -16.46 -24.76 -0.28
N ASN A 272 -15.99 -23.53 -0.20
CA ASN A 272 -14.96 -23.15 0.77
C ASN A 272 -15.44 -23.35 2.22
N ILE A 273 -16.71 -23.06 2.53
CA ILE A 273 -17.28 -23.31 3.87
C ILE A 273 -17.29 -24.81 4.19
N LEU A 274 -17.69 -25.66 3.25
CA LEU A 274 -17.67 -27.12 3.45
C LEU A 274 -16.25 -27.62 3.70
N GLU A 275 -15.27 -27.16 2.92
CA GLU A 275 -13.86 -27.53 3.05
C GLU A 275 -13.25 -27.02 4.36
N GLU A 276 -13.51 -25.78 4.75
CA GLU A 276 -13.03 -25.19 6.02
C GLU A 276 -13.58 -25.91 7.26
N ASN A 277 -14.80 -26.47 7.16
CA ASN A 277 -15.44 -27.20 8.25
C ASN A 277 -15.22 -28.73 8.17
N ASN A 278 -14.36 -29.20 7.26
CA ASN A 278 -14.08 -30.62 7.02
C ASN A 278 -15.34 -31.47 6.76
N ILE A 279 -16.32 -30.90 6.04
CA ILE A 279 -17.54 -31.62 5.64
C ILE A 279 -17.29 -32.27 4.27
N PRO A 280 -17.20 -33.61 4.18
CA PRO A 280 -16.98 -34.29 2.92
C PRO A 280 -18.25 -34.25 2.05
N TYR A 281 -18.06 -34.14 0.73
CA TYR A 281 -19.12 -34.22 -0.27
C TYR A 281 -18.72 -35.25 -1.34
N GLU A 282 -19.67 -36.06 -1.79
CA GLU A 282 -19.42 -37.13 -2.77
C GLU A 282 -19.48 -36.63 -4.22
N ALA A 283 -20.22 -35.54 -4.46
CA ALA A 283 -20.42 -34.94 -5.76
C ALA A 283 -20.45 -33.41 -5.63
N TYR A 284 -19.86 -32.72 -6.61
CA TYR A 284 -19.85 -31.27 -6.75
C TYR A 284 -19.99 -30.87 -8.22
N ASP A 285 -21.05 -30.12 -8.54
CA ASP A 285 -21.42 -29.71 -9.91
C ASP A 285 -21.27 -30.87 -10.92
N SER A 286 -21.75 -32.05 -10.55
CA SER A 286 -21.64 -33.28 -11.35
C SER A 286 -22.98 -34.00 -11.44
N ILE A 287 -23.20 -34.69 -12.55
CA ILE A 287 -24.39 -35.53 -12.71
C ILE A 287 -24.23 -36.73 -11.79
N VAL A 288 -25.25 -37.00 -10.97
CA VAL A 288 -25.28 -38.17 -10.10
C VAL A 288 -26.06 -39.25 -10.83
N ASP A 289 -25.35 -40.24 -11.39
CA ASP A 289 -25.94 -41.33 -12.17
C ASP A 289 -26.04 -42.59 -11.31
N ASN A 290 -27.23 -42.86 -10.78
CA ASN A 290 -27.56 -44.11 -10.08
C ASN A 290 -28.46 -44.99 -10.97
N GLN A 291 -27.94 -45.40 -12.13
CA GLN A 291 -28.61 -46.33 -13.06
C GLN A 291 -30.05 -45.91 -13.46
N GLY A 292 -30.32 -44.60 -13.47
CA GLY A 292 -31.66 -44.04 -13.67
C GLY A 292 -31.66 -42.92 -14.71
N CYS A 293 -32.80 -42.73 -15.38
CA CYS A 293 -32.96 -41.83 -16.53
C CYS A 293 -33.00 -40.32 -16.17
N SER A 294 -32.37 -39.89 -15.07
CA SER A 294 -32.41 -38.49 -14.60
C SER A 294 -31.09 -37.75 -14.82
N LYS A 295 -31.09 -36.76 -15.71
CA LYS A 295 -29.94 -35.85 -15.96
C LYS A 295 -29.81 -34.75 -14.90
N LYS A 296 -30.23 -35.00 -13.65
CA LYS A 296 -30.18 -34.00 -12.57
C LYS A 296 -28.71 -33.78 -12.16
N ARG A 297 -28.31 -32.51 -12.01
CA ARG A 297 -26.95 -32.08 -11.68
C ARG A 297 -27.03 -31.20 -10.43
N PRO A 298 -27.10 -31.80 -9.23
CA PRO A 298 -27.11 -31.05 -7.99
C PRO A 298 -25.80 -30.32 -7.76
N ASP A 299 -25.85 -29.22 -7.01
CA ASP A 299 -24.64 -28.41 -6.72
C ASP A 299 -23.68 -29.16 -5.78
N PHE A 300 -24.19 -29.77 -4.71
CA PHE A 300 -23.43 -30.71 -3.88
C PHE A 300 -24.31 -31.89 -3.45
N VAL A 301 -23.68 -33.05 -3.26
CA VAL A 301 -24.27 -34.18 -2.54
C VAL A 301 -23.36 -34.57 -1.39
N ILE A 302 -23.94 -34.67 -0.20
CA ILE A 302 -23.25 -35.02 1.04
C ILE A 302 -23.79 -36.36 1.51
N ASP A 303 -22.88 -37.29 1.81
CA ASP A 303 -23.24 -38.58 2.39
C ASP A 303 -23.32 -38.47 3.91
N ALA A 304 -24.55 -38.52 4.44
CA ALA A 304 -24.79 -38.54 5.89
C ALA A 304 -24.90 -39.98 6.43
N SER A 305 -24.36 -40.98 5.71
CA SER A 305 -24.37 -42.42 5.99
C SER A 305 -25.74 -43.09 5.93
N THR A 306 -26.77 -42.49 6.52
CA THR A 306 -28.15 -43.01 6.53
C THR A 306 -29.00 -42.48 5.37
N HIS A 307 -28.61 -41.35 4.82
CA HIS A 307 -29.30 -40.66 3.73
C HIS A 307 -28.33 -39.77 2.97
N LYS A 308 -28.71 -39.37 1.76
CA LYS A 308 -27.98 -38.36 0.98
C LYS A 308 -28.63 -36.99 1.20
N VAL A 309 -27.81 -35.98 1.42
CA VAL A 309 -28.23 -34.59 1.50
C VAL A 309 -27.84 -33.89 0.21
N VAL A 310 -28.83 -33.42 -0.53
CA VAL A 310 -28.62 -32.58 -1.71
C VAL A 310 -28.65 -31.12 -1.29
N LEU A 311 -27.55 -30.40 -1.53
CA LEU A 311 -27.43 -28.98 -1.26
C LEU A 311 -27.48 -28.21 -2.59
N GLU A 312 -28.51 -27.39 -2.78
CA GLU A 312 -28.68 -26.52 -3.96
C GLU A 312 -28.42 -25.07 -3.57
N VAL A 313 -27.58 -24.38 -4.33
CA VAL A 313 -27.18 -22.99 -4.06
C VAL A 313 -27.88 -22.07 -5.05
N ASP A 314 -28.94 -21.41 -4.58
CA ASP A 314 -29.69 -20.49 -5.44
C ASP A 314 -28.89 -19.21 -5.77
N GLU A 315 -28.43 -19.14 -7.01
CA GLU A 315 -27.76 -17.96 -7.57
C GLU A 315 -28.75 -16.90 -8.11
N TYR A 316 -30.07 -17.10 -7.97
CA TYR A 316 -31.14 -16.26 -8.53
C TYR A 316 -30.96 -16.01 -10.05
N GLN A 317 -30.45 -17.01 -10.77
CA GLN A 317 -30.11 -16.90 -12.20
C GLN A 317 -31.28 -17.24 -13.14
N HIS A 318 -32.39 -17.76 -12.61
CA HIS A 318 -33.55 -18.14 -13.41
C HIS A 318 -34.47 -16.94 -13.67
N LYS A 319 -34.63 -16.58 -14.95
CA LYS A 319 -35.71 -15.69 -15.39
C LYS A 319 -36.94 -16.53 -15.75
N LYS A 320 -37.85 -16.77 -14.79
CA LYS A 320 -39.30 -17.02 -15.02
C LYS A 320 -40.01 -17.24 -13.68
N GLY A 321 -41.26 -16.77 -13.62
CA GLY A 321 -42.08 -16.68 -12.41
C GLY A 321 -42.47 -18.01 -11.77
N GLU A 322 -42.97 -17.88 -10.54
CA GLU A 322 -43.52 -18.92 -9.66
C GLU A 322 -42.64 -20.16 -9.46
N TYR A 323 -41.56 -19.97 -8.70
CA TYR A 323 -40.89 -21.05 -7.99
C TYR A 323 -41.62 -21.27 -6.66
N ASN A 324 -42.48 -22.29 -6.58
CA ASN A 324 -42.89 -22.83 -5.28
C ASN A 324 -41.87 -23.93 -4.91
N CYS A 325 -40.96 -23.58 -3.99
CA CYS A 325 -39.77 -24.35 -3.65
C CYS A 325 -40.05 -25.79 -3.14
N GLU A 326 -41.28 -26.08 -2.73
CA GLU A 326 -41.61 -27.35 -2.06
C GLU A 326 -42.05 -28.49 -3.01
N VAL A 327 -42.38 -28.24 -4.28
CA VAL A 327 -43.24 -29.20 -5.02
C VAL A 327 -42.59 -29.96 -6.18
N LYS A 328 -41.37 -29.64 -6.66
CA LYS A 328 -40.91 -30.22 -7.95
C LYS A 328 -39.49 -30.77 -8.06
N ARG A 329 -38.76 -31.05 -6.97
CA ARG A 329 -37.40 -31.61 -7.10
C ARG A 329 -37.03 -32.86 -6.31
N MET A 330 -37.97 -33.47 -5.56
CA MET A 330 -37.85 -34.90 -5.25
C MET A 330 -38.02 -35.70 -6.54
#